data_AF-A0A2V9AA39-F1
#
_entry.id   AF-A0A2V9AA39-F1
#
_cell.length_a   1.000
_cell.length_b   1.000
_cell.length_c   1.000
_cell.angle_alpha   90.00
_cell.angle_beta   90.00
_cell.angle_gamma   90.00
#
_symmetry.space_group_name_H-M   'P 1'
#
loop_
_entity.id
_entity.type
_entity.pdbx_description
1 polymer ?
#
loop_
_entity_poly.entity_id
_entity_poly.type
_entity_poly.pdbx_seq_one_letter_code
_entity_poly.pdbx_strand_id
1 'polypeptide(L)'
;MAFVRRKGNSFYLVHNVRRGEKVQQLHLARLGQRARITEEVVKEVSKKHPFVELNWRALREQYKHSADLADPQSPAVQKLVSSLRTLNLELADVLPPLVRFSESPVMARELLVQLRLLQSTIQVKLEQFDRGRGRYGSPQARVR
;
A
#
# COMPACT_ATOMS: atom_id res chain seq x y z
N MET A 1 10.72 6.77 21.68
CA MET A 1 9.41 6.47 21.01
C MET A 1 9.65 6.29 19.53
N ALA A 2 9.08 5.24 18.91
CA ALA A 2 9.24 4.98 17.47
C ALA A 2 8.01 5.40 16.65
N PHE A 3 8.27 5.84 15.42
CA PHE A 3 7.25 6.27 14.47
C PHE A 3 7.80 6.22 13.03
N VAL A 4 6.90 6.31 12.04
CA VAL A 4 7.27 6.41 10.63
C VAL A 4 7.33 7.87 10.20
N ARG A 5 8.43 8.25 9.57
CA ARG A 5 8.67 9.57 8.98
C ARG A 5 8.70 9.45 7.46
N ARG A 6 8.06 10.39 6.76
CA ARG A 6 8.19 10.55 5.31
C ARG A 6 9.35 11.50 5.00
N LYS A 7 10.21 11.12 4.06
CA LYS A 7 11.24 11.99 3.46
C LYS A 7 11.22 11.77 1.94
N GLY A 8 10.78 12.78 1.21
CA GLY A 8 10.52 12.68 -0.23
C GLY A 8 9.44 11.63 -0.54
N ASN A 9 9.74 10.72 -1.48
CA ASN A 9 8.85 9.61 -1.86
C ASN A 9 9.13 8.31 -1.08
N SER A 10 9.83 8.39 0.05
CA SER A 10 10.16 7.22 0.87
C SER A 10 9.76 7.43 2.33
N PHE A 11 9.37 6.33 2.97
CA PHE A 11 9.07 6.23 4.39
C PHE A 11 10.24 5.59 5.12
N TYR A 12 10.46 6.03 6.35
CA TYR A 12 11.54 5.59 7.22
C TYR A 12 10.98 5.31 8.62
N LEU A 13 11.36 4.19 9.21
CA LEU A 13 11.10 3.91 10.62
C LEU A 13 12.20 4.58 11.45
N VAL A 14 11.81 5.43 12.40
CA VAL A 14 12.73 6.16 13.27
C VAL A 14 12.33 5.98 14.73
N HIS A 15 13.31 6.11 15.64
CA HIS A 15 13.10 6.08 17.09
C HIS A 15 13.76 7.30 17.75
N ASN A 16 12.98 8.07 18.49
CA ASN A 16 13.50 9.15 19.33
C ASN A 16 14.21 8.56 20.54
N VAL A 17 15.52 8.74 20.61
CA VAL A 17 16.38 8.41 21.76
C VAL A 17 16.76 9.70 22.49
N ARG A 18 16.84 9.66 23.82
CA ARG A 18 17.28 10.80 24.63
C ARG A 18 18.75 10.61 24.98
N ARG A 19 19.60 11.59 24.64
CA ARG A 19 21.01 11.66 25.05
C ARG A 19 21.20 12.94 25.87
N GLY A 20 21.20 12.79 27.19
CA GLY A 20 21.21 13.92 28.12
C GLY A 20 19.98 14.82 27.92
N GLU A 21 20.20 16.11 27.69
CA GLU A 21 19.13 17.09 27.49
C GLU A 21 18.55 17.11 26.06
N LYS A 22 19.18 16.43 25.10
CA LYS A 22 18.78 16.48 23.69
C LYS A 22 18.07 15.19 23.24
N VAL A 23 17.04 15.35 22.42
CA VAL A 23 16.36 14.25 21.71
C VAL A 23 17.00 14.07 20.34
N GLN A 24 17.47 12.86 20.03
CA GLN A 24 18.03 12.50 18.73
C GLN A 24 17.16 11.45 18.04
N GLN A 25 17.08 11.52 16.71
CA GLN A 25 16.37 10.54 15.89
C GLN A 25 17.32 9.45 15.43
N LEU A 26 17.11 8.23 15.92
CA LEU A 26 17.76 7.03 15.42
C LEU A 26 16.99 6.50 14.20
N HIS A 27 17.66 6.35 13.07
CA HIS A 27 17.11 5.73 11.88
C HIS A 27 17.18 4.21 12.02
N LEU A 28 16.03 3.53 12.02
CA LEU A 28 15.94 2.08 12.21
C LEU A 28 15.91 1.34 10.87
N ALA A 29 15.06 1.79 9.93
CA ALA A 29 14.91 1.16 8.62
C ALA A 29 14.33 2.11 7.57
N ARG A 30 14.59 1.80 6.30
CA ARG A 30 13.89 2.41 5.15
C ARG A 30 12.75 1.48 4.72
N LEU A 31 11.52 1.99 4.71
CA LEU A 31 10.31 1.23 4.39
C LEU A 31 9.94 1.30 2.89
N GLY A 32 10.58 2.20 2.13
CA GLY A 32 10.31 2.40 0.70
C GLY A 32 9.11 3.31 0.45
N GLN A 33 8.41 3.13 -0.68
CA GLN A 33 7.33 4.05 -1.10
C GLN A 33 6.03 3.92 -0.31
N ARG A 34 5.89 2.85 0.49
CA ARG A 34 4.74 2.62 1.37
C ARG A 34 5.26 2.46 2.78
N ALA A 35 4.57 3.02 3.78
CA ALA A 35 4.90 2.81 5.19
C ALA A 35 4.50 1.40 5.68
N ARG A 36 5.02 0.34 5.05
CA ARG A 36 4.74 -1.04 5.44
C ARG A 36 5.85 -1.58 6.33
N ILE A 37 5.46 -2.12 7.47
CA ILE A 37 6.37 -2.80 8.41
C ILE A 37 6.21 -4.31 8.19
N THR A 38 7.02 -4.88 7.30
CA THR A 38 7.00 -6.32 6.98
C THR A 38 7.76 -7.13 8.03
N GLU A 39 7.72 -8.46 7.93
CA GLU A 39 8.52 -9.34 8.79
C GLU A 39 10.03 -9.17 8.55
N GLU A 40 10.45 -8.91 7.32
CA GLU A 40 11.83 -8.66 6.95
C GLU A 40 12.36 -7.39 7.63
N VAL A 41 11.55 -6.32 7.65
CA VAL A 41 11.88 -5.06 8.35
C VAL A 41 12.03 -5.32 9.86
N VAL A 42 11.13 -6.11 10.46
CA VAL A 42 11.22 -6.44 11.89
C VAL A 42 12.50 -7.20 12.19
N LYS A 43 12.81 -8.25 11.41
CA LYS A 43 14.05 -9.03 11.56
C LYS A 43 15.30 -8.17 11.39
N GLU A 44 15.32 -7.30 10.38
CA GLU A 44 16.45 -6.41 10.11
C GLU A 44 16.67 -5.43 11.27
N VAL A 45 15.60 -4.79 11.75
CA VAL A 45 15.69 -3.82 12.85
C VAL A 45 16.08 -4.52 14.15
N SER A 46 15.49 -5.66 14.48
CA SER A 46 15.85 -6.43 15.69
C SER A 46 17.31 -6.89 15.66
N LYS A 47 17.86 -7.21 14.47
CA LYS A 47 19.27 -7.58 14.32
C LYS A 47 20.21 -6.37 14.43
N LYS A 48 19.88 -5.23 13.81
CA LYS A 48 20.73 -4.03 13.77
C LYS A 48 20.63 -3.19 15.04
N HIS A 49 19.50 -3.23 15.72
CA HIS A 49 19.17 -2.42 16.88
C HIS A 49 18.58 -3.26 18.01
N PRO A 50 19.32 -4.27 18.53
CA PRO A 50 18.80 -5.21 19.53
C PRO A 50 18.38 -4.56 20.85
N PHE A 51 18.90 -3.37 21.13
CA PHE A 51 18.62 -2.60 22.36
C PHE A 51 17.36 -1.73 22.27
N VAL A 52 16.72 -1.68 21.10
CA VAL A 52 15.53 -0.85 20.89
C VAL A 52 14.29 -1.71 21.00
N GLU A 53 13.60 -1.61 22.12
CA GLU A 53 12.29 -2.27 22.29
C GLU A 53 11.21 -1.51 21.51
N LEU A 54 10.55 -2.24 20.60
CA LEU A 54 9.53 -1.71 19.72
C LEU A 54 8.26 -2.54 19.87
N ASN A 55 7.14 -1.87 20.14
CA ASN A 55 5.83 -2.50 20.03
C ASN A 55 5.43 -2.60 18.56
N TRP A 56 5.90 -3.68 17.91
CA TRP A 56 5.67 -3.94 16.49
C TRP A 56 4.19 -4.05 16.14
N ARG A 57 3.37 -4.57 17.06
CA ARG A 57 1.93 -4.67 16.87
C ARG A 57 1.29 -3.28 16.79
N ALA A 58 1.59 -2.40 17.74
CA ALA A 58 1.06 -1.03 17.75
C ALA A 58 1.53 -0.23 16.53
N LEU A 59 2.81 -0.34 16.16
CA LEU A 59 3.35 0.30 14.96
C LEU A 59 2.66 -0.21 13.68
N ARG A 60 2.43 -1.52 13.56
CA ARG A 60 1.73 -2.08 12.40
C ARG A 60 0.28 -1.59 12.32
N GLU A 61 -0.43 -1.51 13.43
CA GLU A 61 -1.80 -0.96 13.45
C GLU A 61 -1.83 0.52 13.06
N GLN A 62 -0.90 1.33 13.58
CA GLN A 62 -0.83 2.76 13.27
C GLN A 62 -0.57 3.05 11.78
N TYR A 63 0.13 2.15 11.09
CA TYR A 63 0.49 2.30 9.68
C TYR A 63 -0.16 1.27 8.76
N LYS A 64 -1.21 0.58 9.23
CA LYS A 64 -2.14 -0.13 8.35
C LYS A 64 -2.84 0.93 7.51
N HIS A 65 -2.26 1.25 6.36
CA HIS A 65 -2.88 2.08 5.34
C HIS A 65 -4.06 1.34 4.72
N SER A 66 -5.20 1.33 5.39
CA SER A 66 -6.47 1.42 4.68
C SER A 66 -6.55 2.85 4.17
N ALA A 67 -6.61 3.04 2.84
CA ALA A 67 -7.13 4.30 2.35
C ALA A 67 -8.50 4.46 2.99
N ASP A 68 -8.75 5.58 3.67
CA ASP A 68 -10.09 5.88 4.12
C ASP A 68 -10.92 6.14 2.88
N LEU A 69 -11.72 5.14 2.51
CA LEU A 69 -12.60 5.19 1.34
C LEU A 69 -13.90 5.93 1.65
N ALA A 70 -14.11 6.37 2.89
CA ALA A 70 -15.30 7.12 3.30
C ALA A 70 -15.24 8.58 2.82
N ASP A 71 -14.04 9.15 2.66
CA ASP A 71 -13.83 10.48 2.10
C ASP A 71 -13.42 10.39 0.61
N PRO A 72 -14.34 10.69 -0.34
CA PRO A 72 -14.05 10.69 -1.76
C PRO A 72 -13.08 11.81 -2.19
N GLN A 73 -12.93 12.86 -1.36
CA GLN A 73 -11.98 13.96 -1.61
C GLN A 73 -10.60 13.69 -1.01
N SER A 74 -10.42 12.57 -0.30
CA SER A 74 -9.12 12.26 0.28
C SER A 74 -8.07 12.13 -0.84
N PRO A 75 -6.85 12.69 -0.65
CA PRO A 75 -5.79 12.58 -1.64
C PRO A 75 -5.44 11.13 -2.00
N ALA A 76 -5.66 10.19 -1.08
CA ALA A 76 -5.46 8.77 -1.31
C ALA A 76 -6.48 8.18 -2.30
N VAL A 77 -7.77 8.52 -2.16
CA VAL A 77 -8.82 8.08 -3.07
C VAL A 77 -8.65 8.74 -4.44
N GLN A 78 -8.42 10.06 -4.49
CA GLN A 78 -8.20 10.76 -5.75
C GLN A 78 -7.01 10.18 -6.52
N LYS A 79 -5.89 9.91 -5.83
CA LYS A 79 -4.71 9.28 -6.45
C LYS A 79 -5.03 7.87 -6.97
N LEU A 80 -5.80 7.08 -6.22
CA LEU A 80 -6.19 5.74 -6.66
C LEU A 80 -7.04 5.82 -7.94
N VAL A 81 -8.03 6.71 -7.98
CA VAL A 81 -8.90 6.92 -9.15
C VAL A 81 -8.08 7.35 -10.36
N SER A 82 -7.16 8.32 -10.20
CA SER A 82 -6.33 8.79 -11.31
C SER A 82 -5.39 7.69 -11.83
N SER A 83 -4.81 6.89 -10.93
CA SER A 83 -3.94 5.77 -11.32
C SER A 83 -4.71 4.69 -12.07
N LEU A 84 -5.93 4.34 -11.63
CA LEU A 84 -6.78 3.38 -12.34
C LEU A 84 -7.18 3.87 -13.73
N ARG A 85 -7.53 5.16 -13.88
CA ARG A 85 -7.84 5.74 -15.19
C ARG A 85 -6.64 5.68 -16.13
N THR A 86 -5.46 6.05 -15.63
CA THR A 86 -4.22 6.01 -16.41
C THR A 86 -3.92 4.59 -16.87
N LEU A 87 -3.97 3.62 -15.96
CA LEU A 87 -3.72 2.23 -16.27
C LEU A 87 -4.73 1.68 -17.30
N ASN A 88 -6.02 2.03 -17.19
CA ASN A 88 -7.01 1.60 -18.18
C ASN A 88 -6.73 2.14 -19.58
N LEU A 89 -6.27 3.39 -19.69
CA LEU A 89 -5.86 3.98 -20.98
C LEU A 89 -4.62 3.27 -21.53
N GLU A 90 -3.59 3.11 -20.70
CA GLU A 90 -2.36 2.40 -21.09
C GLU A 90 -2.63 0.97 -21.57
N LEU A 91 -3.54 0.25 -20.91
CA LEU A 91 -3.95 -1.10 -21.32
C LEU A 91 -4.81 -1.11 -22.58
N ALA A 92 -5.63 -0.08 -22.82
CA ALA A 92 -6.41 0.03 -24.05
C ALA A 92 -5.50 0.23 -25.28
N ASP A 93 -4.36 0.90 -25.09
CA ASP A 93 -3.34 1.08 -26.13
C ASP A 93 -2.49 -0.18 -26.37
N VAL A 94 -2.60 -1.21 -25.52
CA VAL A 94 -1.98 -2.53 -25.75
C VAL A 94 -2.80 -3.28 -26.80
N LEU A 95 -2.47 -3.07 -28.08
CA LEU A 95 -3.15 -3.68 -29.22
C LEU A 95 -3.05 -5.23 -29.21
N PRO A 96 -4.18 -5.97 -29.27
CA PRO A 96 -4.19 -7.43 -29.17
C PRO A 96 -3.53 -8.30 -30.26
N PRO A 97 -3.13 -7.86 -31.48
CA PRO A 97 -2.58 -8.81 -32.46
C PRO A 97 -1.16 -8.59 -32.97
N LEU A 98 -0.32 -7.72 -32.38
CA LEU A 98 1.07 -7.52 -32.87
C LEU A 98 2.10 -7.24 -31.78
N VAL A 99 1.92 -7.79 -30.57
CA VAL A 99 3.11 -8.18 -29.81
C VAL A 99 3.72 -9.37 -30.56
N ARG A 100 4.35 -9.10 -31.72
CA ARG A 100 5.60 -9.75 -32.06
C ARG A 100 6.40 -9.60 -30.79
N PHE A 101 6.41 -10.63 -29.95
CA PHE A 101 7.15 -10.65 -28.70
C PHE A 101 8.58 -10.29 -29.08
N SER A 102 8.83 -9.01 -28.93
CA SER A 102 9.97 -8.30 -29.45
C SER A 102 11.12 -8.83 -28.63
N GLU A 103 11.86 -9.76 -29.22
CA GLU A 103 13.20 -10.21 -28.83
C GLU A 103 13.33 -10.89 -27.44
N SER A 104 12.33 -10.80 -26.55
CA SER A 104 12.39 -11.35 -25.19
C SER A 104 11.09 -12.04 -24.75
N PRO A 105 11.00 -13.39 -24.89
CA PRO A 105 9.88 -14.17 -24.36
C PRO A 105 9.75 -14.12 -22.83
N VAL A 106 10.79 -13.67 -22.12
CA VAL A 106 10.76 -13.49 -20.67
C VAL A 106 9.90 -12.29 -20.28
N MET A 107 10.08 -11.14 -20.94
CA MET A 107 9.27 -9.94 -20.64
C MET A 107 7.80 -10.15 -21.00
N ALA A 108 7.54 -10.85 -22.10
CA ALA A 108 6.21 -11.29 -22.50
C ALA A 108 5.47 -12.05 -21.41
N ARG A 109 6.17 -13.06 -20.85
CA ARG A 109 5.64 -13.91 -19.79
C ARG A 109 5.44 -13.13 -18.50
N GLU A 110 6.38 -12.26 -18.15
CA GLU A 110 6.27 -11.39 -16.98
C GLU A 110 5.05 -10.47 -17.11
N LEU A 111 4.88 -9.79 -18.25
CA LEU A 111 3.72 -8.93 -18.50
C LEU A 111 2.41 -9.72 -18.36
N LEU A 112 2.31 -10.91 -18.95
CA LEU A 112 1.13 -11.76 -18.83
C LEU A 112 0.85 -12.16 -17.37
N VAL A 113 1.87 -12.50 -16.60
CA VAL A 113 1.74 -12.84 -15.17
C VAL A 113 1.25 -11.63 -14.37
N GLN A 114 1.81 -10.44 -14.63
CA GLN A 114 1.40 -9.21 -13.96
C GLN A 114 -0.05 -8.84 -14.29
N LEU A 115 -0.47 -8.99 -15.55
CA LEU A 115 -1.86 -8.75 -15.96
C LEU A 115 -2.84 -9.72 -15.30
N ARG A 116 -2.48 -11.01 -15.19
CA ARG A 116 -3.31 -12.01 -14.46
C ARG A 116 -3.40 -11.70 -12.98
N LEU A 117 -2.28 -11.32 -12.34
CA LEU A 117 -2.26 -10.93 -10.94
C LEU A 117 -3.12 -9.68 -10.68
N LEU A 118 -3.04 -8.70 -11.58
CA LEU A 118 -3.87 -7.50 -11.54
C LEU A 118 -5.36 -7.88 -11.65
N GLN A 119 -5.73 -8.73 -12.60
CA GLN A 119 -7.12 -9.22 -12.76
C GLN A 119 -7.64 -9.86 -11.46
N SER A 120 -6.90 -10.81 -10.88
CA SER A 120 -7.31 -11.47 -9.63
C SER A 120 -7.45 -10.47 -8.47
N THR A 121 -6.53 -9.50 -8.39
CA THR A 121 -6.58 -8.46 -7.35
C THR A 121 -7.82 -7.58 -7.50
N ILE A 122 -8.14 -7.15 -8.73
CA ILE A 122 -9.33 -6.36 -9.04
C ILE A 122 -10.59 -7.15 -8.69
N GLN A 123 -10.67 -8.42 -9.09
CA GLN A 123 -11.81 -9.28 -8.82
C GLN A 123 -12.10 -9.39 -7.32
N VAL A 124 -11.09 -9.69 -6.51
CA VAL A 124 -11.23 -9.75 -5.05
C VAL A 124 -11.70 -8.41 -4.47
N LYS A 125 -11.23 -7.28 -5.02
CA LYS A 125 -11.65 -5.96 -4.55
C LYS A 125 -13.09 -5.64 -4.92
N LEU A 126 -13.52 -5.95 -6.15
CA LEU A 126 -14.91 -5.80 -6.56
C LEU A 126 -15.84 -6.59 -5.66
N GLU A 127 -15.53 -7.87 -5.38
CA GLU A 127 -16.29 -8.71 -4.45
C GLU A 127 -16.35 -8.11 -3.03
N GLN A 128 -15.25 -7.52 -2.55
CA GLN A 128 -15.23 -6.83 -1.25
C GLN A 128 -16.15 -5.59 -1.25
N PHE A 129 -16.19 -4.82 -2.34
CA PHE A 129 -17.09 -3.67 -2.47
C PHE A 129 -18.56 -4.09 -2.58
N ASP A 130 -18.85 -5.14 -3.34
CA ASP A 130 -20.22 -5.66 -3.49
C ASP A 130 -20.77 -6.20 -2.16
N ARG A 131 -19.95 -6.95 -1.41
CA ARG A 131 -20.30 -7.39 -0.04
C ARG A 131 -20.47 -6.22 0.92
N GLY A 132 -19.70 -5.13 0.73
CA GLY A 132 -19.84 -3.90 1.50
C GLY A 132 -21.19 -3.19 1.27
N ARG A 133 -21.67 -3.16 0.02
CA ARG A 133 -23.00 -2.61 -0.32
C ARG A 133 -24.15 -3.36 0.35
N GLY A 134 -24.03 -4.69 0.51
CA GLY A 134 -25.02 -5.51 1.22
C GLY A 134 -25.16 -5.19 2.72
N ARG A 135 -24.15 -4.59 3.35
CA ARG A 135 -24.21 -4.16 4.77
C ARG A 135 -24.74 -2.73 4.99
N TYR A 136 -24.79 -1.91 3.94
CA TYR A 136 -25.25 -0.52 4.00
C TYR A 136 -26.50 -0.26 3.13
N GLY A 137 -27.13 -1.31 2.60
CA GLY A 137 -28.44 -1.23 1.95
C GLY A 137 -29.54 -0.91 2.96
N SER A 138 -29.79 0.38 3.16
CA SER A 138 -31.07 1.01 3.52
C SER A 138 -31.92 0.36 4.64
N PRO A 139 -31.90 0.89 5.88
CA PRO A 139 -33.09 0.87 6.71
C PRO A 139 -34.07 1.95 6.22
N GLN A 140 -35.29 1.52 5.93
CA GLN A 140 -36.53 2.32 5.83
C GLN A 140 -36.85 3.03 4.51
N ALA A 141 -37.79 2.42 3.78
CA ALA A 141 -39.00 3.12 3.34
C ALA A 141 -40.21 2.20 3.59
N ARG A 142 -40.55 2.00 4.89
CA ARG A 142 -41.94 1.73 5.27
C ARG A 142 -42.53 3.07 5.71
N VAL A 143 -43.26 3.71 4.81
CA VAL A 143 -44.22 4.75 5.20
C VAL A 143 -45.59 4.25 4.74
N ARG A 144 -46.37 3.90 5.77
CA ARG A 144 -47.82 3.76 5.88
C ARG A 144 -48.61 3.30 4.66
#